data_AF-A0A0S8EYM6-F1
#
_entry.id   AF-A0A0S8EYM6-F1
#
_cell.length_a   1.000
_cell.length_b   1.000
_cell.length_c   1.000
_cell.angle_alpha   90.00
_cell.angle_beta   90.00
_cell.angle_gamma   90.00
#
_symmetry.space_group_name_H-M   'P 1'
#
loop_
_entity.id
_entity.type
_entity.pdbx_description
1 polymer ?
#
loop_
_entity_poly.entity_id
_entity_poly.type
_entity_poly.pdbx_seq_one_letter_code
_entity_poly.pdbx_strand_id
1 'polypeptide(L)'
;MDRMRQLQALLDNTRKADFLAPLALRLYLVPIFLMAGYNKFTHFGDTAAWFGNPDWGLGLPLPNLMAFLATSTELAGAAMLFFGLGVRWISIPLMVTMLVAAFAVHWQNGWLAIADSSQWVFANEKVYGA
;
A
#
# COMPACT_ATOMS: atom_id res chain seq x y z
N MET A 1 43.31 6.44 -21.41
CA MET A 1 42.20 5.47 -21.60
C MET A 1 41.92 4.64 -20.35
N ASP A 2 42.92 4.30 -19.53
CA ASP A 2 42.73 3.44 -18.36
C ASP A 2 41.86 4.02 -17.23
N ARG A 3 41.94 5.33 -16.95
CA ARG A 3 41.05 5.98 -15.96
C ARG A 3 39.57 5.87 -16.33
N MET A 4 39.23 5.99 -17.62
CA MET A 4 37.84 5.85 -18.06
C MET A 4 37.33 4.41 -17.86
N ARG A 5 38.18 3.41 -18.11
CA ARG A 5 37.84 2.00 -17.84
C ARG A 5 37.70 1.71 -16.34
N GLN A 6 38.56 2.31 -15.51
CA GLN A 6 38.46 2.20 -14.04
C GLN A 6 37.17 2.84 -13.51
N LEU A 7 36.80 4.03 -13.99
CA LEU A 7 35.54 4.68 -13.62
C LEU A 7 34.32 3.86 -14.07
N GLN A 8 34.35 3.32 -15.29
CA GLN A 8 33.30 2.43 -15.80
C GLN A 8 33.15 1.18 -14.91
N ALA A 9 34.27 0.56 -14.53
CA ALA A 9 34.27 -0.62 -13.66
C ALA A 9 33.71 -0.33 -12.25
N LEU A 10 33.97 0.86 -11.71
CA LEU A 10 33.38 1.30 -10.44
C LEU A 10 31.85 1.46 -10.55
N LEU A 11 31.36 2.04 -11.65
CA LEU A 11 29.92 2.15 -11.93
C LEU A 11 29.27 0.78 -12.16
N ASP A 12 29.93 -0.14 -12.86
CA ASP A 12 29.37 -1.50 -13.04
C ASP A 12 29.31 -2.28 -11.73
N ASN A 13 30.15 -1.95 -10.76
CA ASN A 13 30.11 -2.56 -9.44
C ASN A 13 28.88 -2.13 -8.62
N THR A 14 28.32 -0.92 -8.86
CA THR A 14 27.08 -0.48 -8.19
C THR A 14 25.86 -1.25 -8.67
N ARG A 15 25.88 -1.78 -9.91
CA ARG A 15 24.78 -2.59 -10.46
C ARG A 15 24.48 -3.84 -9.63
N LYS A 16 25.47 -4.35 -8.89
CA LYS A 16 25.28 -5.48 -7.96
C LYS A 16 24.28 -5.15 -6.84
N ALA A 17 24.07 -3.88 -6.55
CA ALA A 17 23.14 -3.39 -5.54
C ALA A 17 21.77 -2.95 -6.12
N ASP A 18 21.53 -3.08 -7.43
CA ASP A 18 20.28 -2.63 -8.07
C ASP A 18 19.02 -3.30 -7.50
N PHE A 19 19.17 -4.47 -6.86
CA PHE A 19 18.06 -5.18 -6.19
C PHE A 19 17.65 -4.54 -4.85
N LEU A 20 18.50 -3.71 -4.24
CA LEU A 20 18.23 -3.09 -2.93
C LEU A 20 17.07 -2.12 -3.01
N ALA A 21 16.98 -1.30 -4.06
CA ALA A 21 15.87 -0.36 -4.24
C ALA A 21 14.50 -1.05 -4.33
N PRO A 22 14.26 -2.05 -5.22
CA PRO A 22 12.99 -2.77 -5.25
C PRO A 22 12.77 -3.67 -4.03
N LEU A 23 13.82 -4.13 -3.35
CA LEU A 23 13.67 -4.83 -2.08
C LEU A 23 13.18 -3.89 -0.97
N ALA A 24 13.81 -2.73 -0.81
CA ALA A 24 13.44 -1.72 0.18
C ALA A 24 12.00 -1.23 -0.04
N LEU A 25 11.61 -0.95 -1.29
CA LEU A 25 10.24 -0.54 -1.62
C LEU A 25 9.22 -1.61 -1.22
N ARG A 26 9.49 -2.89 -1.50
CA ARG A 26 8.60 -3.99 -1.09
C ARG A 26 8.47 -4.06 0.43
N LEU A 27 9.60 -4.07 1.14
CA LEU A 27 9.59 -4.14 2.60
C LEU A 27 8.91 -2.94 3.27
N TYR A 28 8.97 -1.76 2.64
CA TYR A 28 8.22 -0.59 3.08
C TYR A 28 6.70 -0.76 2.88
N LEU A 29 6.28 -1.30 1.74
CA LEU A 29 4.86 -1.49 1.42
C LEU A 29 4.19 -2.64 2.19
N VAL A 30 4.93 -3.70 2.53
CA VAL A 30 4.42 -4.87 3.27
C VAL A 30 3.65 -4.48 4.54
N PRO A 31 4.23 -3.74 5.51
CA PRO A 31 3.50 -3.39 6.72
C PRO A 31 2.28 -2.50 6.42
N ILE A 32 2.36 -1.59 5.44
CA ILE A 32 1.25 -0.71 5.06
C ILE A 32 0.05 -1.53 4.60
N PHE A 33 0.24 -2.43 3.64
CA PHE A 33 -0.84 -3.26 3.12
C PHE A 33 -1.30 -4.31 4.11
N LEU A 34 -0.40 -4.88 4.91
CA LEU A 34 -0.76 -5.87 5.91
C LEU A 34 -1.67 -5.26 6.97
N MET A 35 -1.34 -4.07 7.46
CA MET A 35 -2.15 -3.36 8.45
C MET A 35 -3.49 -2.90 7.87
N ALA A 36 -3.47 -2.29 6.67
CA ALA A 36 -4.68 -1.87 5.99
C ALA A 36 -5.63 -3.04 5.74
N GLY A 37 -5.11 -4.17 5.25
CA GLY A 37 -5.88 -5.37 4.97
C GLY A 37 -6.36 -6.08 6.23
N TYR A 38 -5.52 -6.15 7.28
CA TYR A 38 -5.90 -6.79 8.54
C TYR A 38 -7.03 -6.04 9.26
N ASN A 39 -7.01 -4.71 9.22
CA ASN A 39 -8.12 -3.91 9.74
C ASN A 39 -9.41 -4.15 8.98
N LYS A 40 -9.38 -4.15 7.65
CA LYS A 40 -10.56 -4.47 6.83
C LYS A 40 -11.02 -5.91 7.01
N PHE A 41 -10.13 -6.84 7.33
CA PHE A 41 -10.48 -8.23 7.61
C PHE A 41 -11.20 -8.37 8.95
N THR A 42 -10.67 -7.75 10.00
CA THR A 42 -11.25 -7.80 11.36
C THR A 42 -12.55 -7.01 11.47
N HIS A 43 -12.70 -5.92 10.71
CA HIS A 43 -13.88 -5.04 10.69
C HIS A 43 -14.58 -5.08 9.33
N PHE A 44 -14.72 -6.27 8.76
CA PHE A 44 -15.23 -6.43 7.38
C PHE A 44 -16.64 -5.88 7.19
N GLY A 45 -17.54 -6.15 8.15
CA GLY A 45 -18.92 -5.66 8.10
C GLY A 45 -18.99 -4.14 8.09
N ASP A 46 -18.23 -3.49 8.97
CA ASP A 46 -18.16 -2.03 9.06
C ASP A 46 -17.52 -1.42 7.82
N THR A 47 -16.47 -2.05 7.29
CA THR A 47 -15.82 -1.63 6.03
C THR A 47 -16.80 -1.69 4.86
N ALA A 48 -17.57 -2.78 4.74
CA ALA A 48 -18.58 -2.90 3.69
C ALA A 48 -19.72 -1.90 3.88
N ALA A 49 -20.18 -1.67 5.12
CA ALA A 49 -21.20 -0.66 5.41
C ALA A 49 -20.72 0.75 5.02
N TRP A 50 -19.48 1.10 5.36
CA TRP A 50 -18.85 2.36 4.98
C TRP A 50 -18.64 2.49 3.46
N PHE A 51 -18.27 1.42 2.77
CA PHE A 51 -18.17 1.44 1.32
C PHE A 51 -19.53 1.73 0.66
N GLY A 52 -20.64 1.22 1.22
CA GLY A 52 -21.95 1.29 0.59
C GLY A 52 -22.79 2.50 0.94
N ASN A 53 -22.54 3.18 2.05
CA ASN A 53 -23.36 4.29 2.49
C ASN A 53 -22.97 5.61 1.79
N PRO A 54 -23.89 6.33 1.14
CA PRO A 54 -23.59 7.60 0.46
C PRO A 54 -23.60 8.83 1.36
N ASP A 55 -24.23 8.76 2.55
CA ASP A 55 -24.39 9.91 3.44
C ASP A 55 -23.17 10.12 4.34
N TRP A 56 -22.54 9.03 4.79
CA TRP A 56 -21.38 9.06 5.69
C TRP A 56 -20.21 8.16 5.23
N GLY A 57 -20.36 7.51 4.07
CA GLY A 57 -19.38 6.60 3.49
C GLY A 57 -19.00 6.96 2.07
N LEU A 58 -18.65 5.95 1.25
CA LEU A 58 -18.21 6.16 -0.14
C LEU A 58 -19.32 6.03 -1.18
N GLY A 59 -20.48 5.47 -0.84
CA GLY A 59 -21.57 5.23 -1.79
C GLY A 59 -21.19 4.35 -2.99
N LEU A 60 -20.22 3.44 -2.82
CA LEU A 60 -19.74 2.55 -3.88
C LEU A 60 -20.78 1.46 -4.22
N PRO A 61 -20.89 1.07 -5.50
CA PRO A 61 -21.67 -0.07 -5.89
C PRO A 61 -21.04 -1.37 -5.37
N LEU A 62 -21.89 -2.36 -5.04
CA LEU A 62 -21.47 -3.69 -4.58
C LEU A 62 -20.46 -3.65 -3.41
N PRO A 63 -20.79 -3.02 -2.28
CA PRO A 63 -19.85 -2.75 -1.19
C PRO A 63 -19.18 -4.01 -0.60
N ASN A 64 -19.94 -5.09 -0.44
CA ASN A 64 -19.39 -6.37 0.05
C ASN A 64 -18.33 -6.94 -0.89
N LEU A 65 -18.55 -6.83 -2.21
CA LEU A 65 -17.57 -7.30 -3.20
C LEU A 65 -16.34 -6.41 -3.21
N MET A 66 -16.52 -5.09 -3.18
CA MET A 66 -15.42 -4.12 -3.09
C MET A 66 -14.59 -4.32 -1.84
N ALA A 67 -15.22 -4.48 -0.67
CA ALA A 67 -14.54 -4.76 0.59
C ALA A 67 -13.77 -6.07 0.53
N PHE A 68 -14.37 -7.14 -0.02
CA PHE A 68 -13.70 -8.43 -0.20
C PHE A 68 -12.47 -8.32 -1.11
N LEU A 69 -12.61 -7.67 -2.27
CA LEU A 69 -11.53 -7.48 -3.22
C LEU A 69 -10.40 -6.62 -2.63
N ALA A 70 -10.73 -5.54 -1.93
CA ALA A 70 -9.74 -4.70 -1.26
C ALA A 70 -8.98 -5.48 -0.18
N THR A 71 -9.70 -6.11 0.76
CA THR A 71 -9.11 -6.89 1.86
C THR A 71 -8.24 -8.03 1.36
N SER A 72 -8.75 -8.84 0.43
CA SER A 72 -8.00 -9.99 -0.11
C SER A 72 -6.76 -9.55 -0.89
N THR A 73 -6.87 -8.49 -1.70
CA THR A 73 -5.75 -7.95 -2.46
C THR A 73 -4.68 -7.36 -1.55
N GLU A 74 -5.05 -6.63 -0.50
CA GLU A 74 -4.10 -6.03 0.44
C GLU A 74 -3.37 -7.11 1.25
N LEU A 75 -4.08 -8.12 1.76
CA LEU A 75 -3.47 -9.20 2.54
C LEU A 75 -2.60 -10.14 1.70
N ALA A 76 -3.14 -10.64 0.57
CA ALA A 76 -2.36 -11.47 -0.34
C ALA A 76 -1.20 -10.68 -0.96
N GLY A 77 -1.42 -9.40 -1.25
CA GLY A 77 -0.43 -8.44 -1.70
C GLY A 77 0.74 -8.30 -0.75
N ALA A 78 0.46 -8.05 0.53
CA ALA A 78 1.50 -7.96 1.55
C ALA A 78 2.32 -9.26 1.64
N ALA A 79 1.67 -10.42 1.63
CA ALA A 79 2.36 -11.71 1.67
C ALA A 79 3.25 -11.93 0.42
N MET A 80 2.72 -11.68 -0.77
CA MET A 80 3.44 -11.85 -2.04
C MET A 80 4.60 -10.86 -2.18
N LEU A 81 4.44 -9.61 -1.73
CA LEU A 81 5.52 -8.62 -1.70
C LEU A 81 6.63 -9.04 -0.73
N PHE A 82 6.28 -9.55 0.45
CA PHE A 82 7.23 -10.01 1.47
C PHE A 82 8.10 -11.17 0.97
N PHE A 83 7.47 -12.22 0.44
CA PHE A 83 8.20 -13.36 -0.13
C PHE A 83 8.82 -13.07 -1.51
N GLY A 84 8.44 -11.97 -2.15
CA GLY A 84 8.90 -11.62 -3.49
C GLY A 84 8.33 -12.52 -4.60
N LEU A 85 7.19 -13.14 -4.37
CA LEU A 85 6.53 -14.05 -5.32
C LEU A 85 5.54 -13.27 -6.19
N GLY A 86 5.61 -13.46 -7.51
CA GLY A 86 4.61 -12.88 -8.43
C GLY A 86 4.44 -11.36 -8.33
N VAL A 87 5.48 -10.62 -7.90
CA VAL A 87 5.40 -9.17 -7.57
C VAL A 87 4.77 -8.34 -8.69
N ARG A 88 5.10 -8.65 -9.95
CA ARG A 88 4.55 -7.95 -11.12
C ARG A 88 3.05 -8.13 -11.30
N TRP A 89 2.54 -9.32 -10.94
CA TRP A 89 1.13 -9.64 -11.08
C TRP A 89 0.32 -9.03 -9.94
N ILE A 90 0.82 -9.15 -8.71
CA ILE A 90 0.12 -8.63 -7.53
C ILE A 90 0.18 -7.10 -7.41
N SER A 91 1.17 -6.46 -8.03
CA SER A 91 1.22 -4.99 -8.08
C SER A 91 0.05 -4.38 -8.86
N ILE A 92 -0.51 -5.09 -9.85
CA ILE A 92 -1.64 -4.58 -10.64
C ILE A 92 -2.89 -4.37 -9.75
N PRO A 93 -3.43 -5.39 -9.07
CA PRO A 93 -4.60 -5.18 -8.21
C PRO A 93 -4.28 -4.29 -7.01
N LEU A 94 -3.06 -4.30 -6.46
CA LEU A 94 -2.64 -3.34 -5.42
C LEU A 94 -2.67 -1.89 -5.91
N MET A 95 -2.25 -1.62 -7.16
CA MET A 95 -2.39 -0.28 -7.74
C MET A 95 -3.86 0.11 -7.87
N VAL A 96 -4.73 -0.82 -8.26
CA VAL A 96 -6.18 -0.55 -8.37
C VAL A 96 -6.76 -0.15 -7.01
N THR A 97 -6.45 -0.87 -5.93
CA THR A 97 -6.97 -0.51 -4.59
C THR A 97 -6.48 0.86 -4.15
N MET A 98 -5.22 1.22 -4.44
CA MET A 98 -4.67 2.54 -4.13
C MET A 98 -5.29 3.66 -4.97
N LEU A 99 -5.56 3.42 -6.25
CA LEU A 99 -6.25 4.40 -7.10
C LEU A 99 -7.68 4.64 -6.62
N VAL A 100 -8.42 3.58 -6.29
CA VAL A 100 -9.77 3.69 -5.71
C VAL A 100 -9.71 4.49 -4.40
N ALA A 101 -8.81 4.16 -3.48
CA ALA A 101 -8.66 4.89 -2.23
C ALA A 101 -8.28 6.37 -2.45
N ALA A 102 -7.36 6.64 -3.38
CA ALA A 102 -6.92 8.00 -3.70
C ALA A 102 -8.07 8.87 -4.23
N PHE A 103 -8.84 8.38 -5.19
CA PHE A 103 -9.90 9.15 -5.84
C PHE A 103 -11.22 9.16 -5.06
N ALA A 104 -11.59 8.03 -4.45
CA ALA A 104 -12.85 7.92 -3.72
C ALA A 104 -12.76 8.58 -2.33
N VAL A 105 -11.57 8.58 -1.72
CA VAL A 105 -11.42 9.11 -0.36
C VAL A 105 -10.52 10.32 -0.29
N HIS A 106 -9.23 10.15 -0.59
CA HIS A 106 -8.23 11.14 -0.19
C HIS A 106 -8.34 12.44 -0.96
N TRP A 107 -8.75 12.39 -2.23
CA TRP A 107 -8.83 13.55 -3.11
C TRP A 107 -9.58 14.74 -2.51
N GLN A 108 -10.72 14.49 -1.86
CA GLN A 108 -11.55 15.52 -1.27
C GLN A 108 -11.28 15.72 0.22
N ASN A 109 -10.94 14.64 0.94
CA ASN A 109 -10.86 14.66 2.40
C ASN A 109 -9.46 14.98 2.94
N GLY A 110 -8.42 14.87 2.10
CA GLY A 110 -7.03 14.97 2.54
C GLY A 110 -6.40 13.58 2.74
N TRP A 111 -5.07 13.53 2.67
CA TRP A 111 -4.31 12.27 2.65
C TRP A 111 -4.22 11.62 4.04
N LEU A 112 -4.49 12.39 5.09
CA LEU A 112 -4.50 11.95 6.48
C LEU A 112 -5.92 11.71 7.03
N ALA A 113 -6.97 11.91 6.23
CA ALA A 113 -8.36 11.92 6.70
C ALA A 113 -8.85 10.61 7.35
N ILE A 114 -8.22 9.48 7.01
CA ILE A 114 -8.56 8.15 7.57
C ILE A 114 -7.32 7.48 8.19
N ALA A 115 -6.25 8.23 8.42
CA ALA A 115 -5.08 7.67 9.05
C ALA A 115 -5.40 7.47 10.54
N ASP A 116 -5.63 6.22 10.97
CA ASP A 116 -5.72 5.91 12.38
C ASP A 116 -4.34 6.10 13.02
N SER A 117 -4.20 7.19 13.79
CA SER A 117 -2.99 7.54 14.51
C SER A 117 -2.55 6.46 15.49
N SER A 118 -3.47 5.66 16.02
CA SER A 118 -3.14 4.60 16.97
C SER A 118 -2.53 3.37 16.32
N GLN A 119 -2.76 3.20 15.01
CA GLN A 119 -2.33 2.04 14.24
C GLN A 119 -1.10 2.33 13.38
N TRP A 120 -0.75 3.59 13.13
CA TRP A 120 0.44 3.88 12.34
C TRP A 120 1.72 3.54 13.12
N VAL A 121 2.56 2.62 12.61
CA VAL A 121 3.82 2.20 13.28
C VAL A 121 4.81 3.36 13.47
N PHE A 122 4.62 4.48 12.75
CA PHE A 122 5.40 5.71 12.88
C PHE A 122 4.57 6.88 13.43
N ALA A 123 3.45 6.60 14.11
CA ALA A 123 2.60 7.65 14.66
C ALA A 123 3.41 8.52 15.63
N ASN A 124 3.27 9.84 15.47
CA ASN A 124 3.89 10.84 16.32
C ASN A 124 2.79 11.75 16.86
N GLU A 125 3.09 12.57 17.86
CA GLU A 125 2.21 13.54 18.52
C GLU A 125 1.38 14.38 17.53
N LYS A 126 1.95 14.69 16.35
CA LYS A 126 1.27 15.41 15.27
C LYS A 126 0.15 14.63 14.57
N VAL A 127 0.19 13.30 14.60
CA VAL A 127 -0.83 12.40 14.02
C VAL A 127 -1.94 12.15 15.04
N TYR A 128 -1.63 12.16 16.35
CA TYR A 128 -2.62 12.02 17.43
C TYR A 128 -3.48 13.26 17.67
N GLY A 129 -3.04 14.43 17.20
CA GLY A 129 -3.72 15.71 17.38
C GLY A 129 -4.46 16.25 16.14
N ALA A 130 -4.54 15.46 15.07
CA ALA A 130 -5.22 15.81 13.81
C ALA A 130 -6.65 15.24 13.76
#